data_AF-A0A087SF49-F1
#
_entry.id   AF-A0A087SF49-F1
#
_cell.length_a   1.000
_cell.length_b   1.000
_cell.length_c   1.000
_cell.angle_alpha   90.00
_cell.angle_beta   90.00
_cell.angle_gamma   90.00
#
_symmetry.space_group_name_H-M   'P 1'
#
loop_
_entity.id
_entity.type
_entity.pdbx_description
1 polymer ?
#
loop_
_entity_poly.entity_id
_entity_poly.type
_entity_poly.pdbx_seq_one_letter_code
_entity_poly.pdbx_strand_id
1 'polypeptide(L)'
;MARRSCPANLAVASSLTLSTALALSGTNTCSGSVGAIAGAILGASFWNWHSDMLRVRARKPAPLRVVITGSSRGIGKALAREFLRAGDRVVVTSRSLADAQAAAAALVGEGVGGAPRSVIGLACDVGDAGSVEALAGAAMHQLGGVDVWINNAGTSGGFQMFKEQSLEVMESVVRTNLVGCLLCTRVALRTLGSQPTGGHVFNMDGAGAGGGPTPGFATYGATKAGIAQLLESVVRERAGKASGREGGGAALHNLSPGMALTDLLLAGATPGTKAAFNVLCEQPETVAAHLAHAQHGM
;
A
#
# COMPACT_ATOMS: atom_id res chain seq x y z
N MET A 1 7.84 24.71 1.63
CA MET A 1 7.70 23.88 0.41
C MET A 1 6.55 24.43 -0.41
N ALA A 2 6.86 24.95 -1.60
CA ALA A 2 5.95 25.73 -2.43
C ALA A 2 4.75 24.91 -2.93
N ARG A 3 3.56 25.50 -2.85
CA ARG A 3 2.32 24.96 -3.44
C ARG A 3 2.52 24.80 -4.95
N ARG A 4 2.23 23.61 -5.47
CA ARG A 4 2.21 23.33 -6.91
C ARG A 4 1.13 24.19 -7.56
N SER A 5 1.53 25.26 -8.24
CA SER A 5 0.66 26.12 -9.04
C SER A 5 0.27 25.42 -10.34
N CYS A 6 -0.98 25.63 -10.73
CA CYS A 6 -1.71 25.06 -11.86
C CYS A 6 -0.96 25.15 -13.23
N PRO A 7 -1.05 24.12 -14.11
CA PRO A 7 -0.34 24.03 -15.40
C PRO A 7 -0.77 25.04 -16.48
N ALA A 8 -1.86 25.77 -16.28
CA ALA A 8 -2.32 26.77 -17.24
C ALA A 8 -1.33 27.94 -17.42
N ASN A 9 -0.57 28.29 -16.38
CA ASN A 9 0.33 29.46 -16.42
C ASN A 9 1.64 29.21 -17.18
N LEU A 10 2.09 27.95 -17.30
CA LEU A 10 3.34 27.62 -18.01
C LEU A 10 3.15 27.63 -19.53
N ALA A 11 2.03 27.12 -20.02
CA ALA A 11 1.68 27.13 -21.45
C ALA A 11 1.51 28.57 -21.98
N VAL A 12 0.93 29.46 -21.16
CA VAL A 12 0.77 30.89 -21.46
C VAL A 12 2.12 31.62 -21.47
N ALA A 13 3.06 31.24 -20.59
CA ALA A 13 4.41 31.81 -20.59
C ALA A 13 5.22 31.43 -21.85
N SER A 14 5.06 30.20 -22.34
CA SER A 14 5.71 29.74 -23.59
C SER A 14 5.11 30.33 -24.86
N SER A 15 3.80 30.58 -24.91
CA SER A 15 3.16 31.22 -26.06
C SER A 15 3.49 32.72 -26.14
N LEU A 16 3.58 33.40 -25.00
CA LEU A 16 4.02 34.80 -24.92
C LEU A 16 5.49 34.99 -25.32
N THR A 17 6.37 34.06 -24.94
CA THR A 17 7.80 34.14 -25.31
C THR A 17 8.03 33.89 -26.80
N LEU A 18 7.28 32.96 -27.42
CA LEU A 18 7.38 32.71 -28.85
C LEU A 18 6.76 33.83 -29.70
N SER A 19 5.62 34.39 -29.29
CA SER A 19 5.04 35.57 -29.95
C SER A 19 5.96 36.79 -29.88
N THR A 20 6.63 36.99 -28.74
CA THR A 20 7.62 38.08 -28.60
C THR A 20 8.87 37.84 -29.46
N ALA A 21 9.34 36.59 -29.58
CA ALA A 21 10.47 36.24 -30.45
C ALA A 21 10.16 36.39 -31.96
N LEU A 22 8.93 36.07 -32.37
CA LEU A 22 8.45 36.28 -33.76
C LEU A 22 8.25 37.76 -34.08
N ALA A 23 7.75 38.56 -33.12
CA ALA A 23 7.64 40.02 -33.28
C ALA A 23 9.01 40.71 -33.39
N LEU A 24 10.02 40.24 -32.64
CA LEU A 24 11.39 40.78 -32.67
C LEU A 24 12.18 40.39 -33.94
N SER A 25 11.77 39.35 -34.67
CA SER A 25 12.41 38.90 -35.92
C SER A 25 11.84 39.54 -37.19
N GLY A 26 10.90 40.48 -37.06
CA GLY A 26 10.44 41.34 -38.16
C GLY A 26 9.58 40.65 -39.23
N THR A 27 9.12 39.42 -38.99
CA THR A 27 8.30 38.67 -39.95
C THR A 27 6.80 38.95 -39.76
N ASN A 28 6.33 40.07 -40.30
CA ASN A 28 4.94 40.52 -40.22
C ASN A 28 4.00 39.82 -41.22
N THR A 29 4.09 38.49 -41.37
CA THR A 29 3.30 37.75 -42.38
C THR A 29 2.82 36.39 -41.89
N CYS A 30 2.05 36.36 -40.80
CA CYS A 30 1.12 35.27 -40.54
C CYS A 30 -0.07 35.82 -39.75
N SER A 31 -1.30 35.61 -40.27
CA SER A 31 -2.53 35.92 -39.52
C SER A 31 -2.44 35.27 -38.14
N GLY A 32 -2.85 36.00 -37.09
CA GLY A 32 -2.56 35.65 -35.68
C GLY A 32 -2.93 34.23 -35.27
N SER A 33 -3.87 33.59 -35.97
CA SER A 33 -4.26 32.20 -35.82
C SER A 33 -3.13 31.19 -36.12
N VAL A 34 -2.33 31.43 -37.16
CA VAL A 34 -1.28 30.50 -37.62
C VAL A 34 -0.08 30.51 -36.68
N GLY A 35 0.32 31.69 -36.19
CA GLY A 35 1.39 31.82 -35.20
C GLY A 35 1.04 31.17 -33.85
N ALA A 36 -0.22 31.30 -33.42
CA ALA A 36 -0.71 30.66 -32.20
C ALA A 36 -0.72 29.12 -32.31
N ILE A 37 -1.14 28.58 -33.46
CA ILE A 37 -1.15 27.13 -33.71
C ILE A 37 0.28 26.58 -33.76
N ALA A 38 1.19 27.24 -34.49
CA ALA A 38 2.59 26.83 -34.56
C ALA A 38 3.27 26.85 -33.17
N GLY A 39 2.98 27.87 -32.35
CA GLY A 39 3.49 27.94 -30.98
C GLY A 39 2.92 26.88 -30.05
N ALA A 40 1.64 26.52 -30.21
CA ALA A 40 1.05 25.42 -29.45
C ALA A 40 1.66 24.06 -29.82
N ILE A 41 1.92 23.81 -31.11
CA ILE A 41 2.53 22.57 -31.60
C ILE A 41 3.99 22.44 -31.10
N LEU A 42 4.78 23.52 -31.21
CA LEU A 42 6.16 23.53 -30.71
C LEU A 42 6.21 23.44 -29.19
N GLY A 43 5.31 24.11 -28.48
CA GLY A 43 5.18 24.00 -27.02
C GLY A 43 4.79 22.59 -26.57
N ALA A 44 3.85 21.95 -27.26
CA ALA A 44 3.46 20.57 -26.97
C ALA A 44 4.60 19.57 -27.30
N SER A 45 5.33 19.80 -28.39
CA SER A 45 6.46 18.95 -28.79
C SER A 45 7.65 19.10 -27.84
N PHE A 46 7.97 20.33 -27.42
CA PHE A 46 8.98 20.61 -26.41
C PHE A 46 8.55 20.05 -25.05
N TRP A 47 7.28 20.16 -24.68
CA TRP A 47 6.75 19.56 -23.45
C TRP A 47 6.84 18.04 -23.48
N ASN A 48 6.42 17.38 -24.56
CA ASN A 48 6.56 15.94 -24.71
C ASN A 48 8.03 15.52 -24.65
N TRP A 49 8.92 16.18 -25.40
CA TRP A 49 10.35 15.89 -25.39
C TRP A 49 11.01 16.15 -24.02
N HIS A 50 10.66 17.24 -23.34
CA HIS A 50 11.15 17.57 -22.01
C HIS A 50 10.60 16.59 -20.96
N SER A 51 9.32 16.21 -21.06
CA SER A 51 8.70 15.21 -20.20
C SER A 51 9.30 13.83 -20.42
N ASP A 52 9.65 13.46 -21.65
CA ASP A 52 10.37 12.24 -21.98
C ASP A 52 11.82 12.30 -21.50
N MET A 53 12.51 13.44 -21.62
CA MET A 53 13.84 13.62 -21.03
C MET A 53 13.83 13.53 -19.49
N LEU A 54 12.78 14.04 -18.84
CA LEU A 54 12.58 13.90 -17.39
C LEU A 54 12.20 12.45 -17.01
N ARG A 55 11.42 11.74 -17.84
CA ARG A 55 11.09 10.31 -17.67
C ARG A 55 12.30 9.41 -17.88
N VAL A 56 13.19 9.75 -18.81
CA VAL A 56 14.41 9.00 -19.14
C VAL A 56 15.47 9.05 -18.02
N ARG A 57 15.30 9.91 -16.99
CA ARG A 57 16.21 9.99 -15.83
C ARG A 57 15.65 9.50 -14.49
N ALA A 58 14.36 9.18 -14.41
CA ALA A 58 13.84 8.50 -13.22
C ALA A 58 14.19 7.01 -13.31
N ARG A 59 15.33 6.62 -12.76
CA ARG A 59 15.70 5.21 -12.59
C ARG A 59 14.54 4.53 -11.86
N LYS A 60 13.90 3.53 -12.49
CA LYS A 60 12.88 2.70 -11.82
C LYS A 60 13.49 2.23 -10.49
N PRO A 61 12.82 2.43 -9.34
CA PRO A 61 13.33 1.91 -8.07
C PRO A 61 13.57 0.41 -8.21
N ALA A 62 14.59 -0.08 -7.51
CA ALA A 62 14.90 -1.51 -7.51
C ALA A 62 13.66 -2.30 -7.04
N PRO A 63 13.45 -3.52 -7.56
CA PRO A 63 12.37 -4.39 -7.11
C PRO A 63 12.39 -4.55 -5.58
N LEU A 64 11.25 -4.28 -4.94
CA LEU A 64 11.06 -4.46 -3.51
C LEU A 64 10.86 -5.94 -3.18
N ARG A 65 11.20 -6.30 -1.94
CA ARG A 65 10.95 -7.61 -1.34
C ARG A 65 9.87 -7.45 -0.26
N VAL A 66 8.67 -7.95 -0.55
CA VAL A 66 7.46 -7.63 0.19
C VAL A 66 6.89 -8.86 0.88
N VAL A 67 6.57 -8.77 2.16
CA VAL A 67 5.83 -9.79 2.91
C VAL A 67 4.44 -9.25 3.22
N ILE A 68 3.39 -10.00 2.88
CA ILE A 68 2.00 -9.58 3.14
C ILE A 68 1.27 -10.67 3.93
N THR A 69 0.84 -10.34 5.16
CA THR A 69 0.07 -11.29 5.97
C THR A 69 -1.39 -11.38 5.52
N GLY A 70 -1.99 -12.57 5.51
CA GLY A 70 -3.41 -12.75 5.15
C GLY A 70 -3.74 -12.33 3.71
N SER A 71 -2.90 -12.72 2.76
CA SER A 71 -2.92 -12.28 1.36
C SER A 71 -3.38 -13.34 0.36
N SER A 72 -4.02 -14.41 0.84
CA SER A 72 -4.66 -15.39 -0.06
C SER A 72 -5.94 -14.87 -0.71
N ARG A 73 -6.53 -13.77 -0.21
CA ARG A 73 -7.78 -13.16 -0.70
C ARG A 73 -7.88 -11.66 -0.36
N GLY A 74 -8.90 -10.99 -0.88
CA GLY A 74 -9.24 -9.60 -0.57
C GLY A 74 -8.11 -8.60 -0.83
N ILE A 75 -8.01 -7.55 0.00
CA ILE A 75 -6.99 -6.50 -0.11
C ILE A 75 -5.57 -7.06 -0.16
N GLY A 76 -5.25 -8.07 0.67
CA GLY A 76 -3.90 -8.63 0.70
C GLY A 76 -3.49 -9.26 -0.64
N LYS A 77 -4.41 -9.95 -1.33
CA LYS A 77 -4.15 -10.49 -2.67
C LYS A 77 -4.05 -9.40 -3.73
N ALA A 78 -4.88 -8.35 -3.63
CA ALA A 78 -4.80 -7.19 -4.51
C ALA A 78 -3.49 -6.43 -4.35
N LEU A 79 -3.02 -6.20 -3.12
CA LEU A 79 -1.70 -5.63 -2.83
C LEU A 79 -0.59 -6.48 -3.47
N ALA A 80 -0.63 -7.80 -3.26
CA ALA A 80 0.35 -8.70 -3.87
C ALA A 80 0.39 -8.56 -5.40
N ARG A 81 -0.78 -8.47 -6.06
CA ARG A 81 -0.89 -8.25 -7.50
C ARG A 81 -0.20 -6.96 -7.94
N GLU A 82 -0.40 -5.86 -7.22
CA GLU A 82 0.18 -4.56 -7.58
C GLU A 82 1.70 -4.52 -7.40
N PHE A 83 2.24 -5.08 -6.31
CA PHE A 83 3.69 -5.25 -6.15
C PHE A 83 4.28 -6.12 -7.28
N LEU A 84 3.61 -7.21 -7.64
CA LEU A 84 4.06 -8.07 -8.75
C LEU A 84 4.01 -7.35 -10.11
N ARG A 85 3.02 -6.46 -10.34
CA ARG A 85 2.95 -5.61 -11.54
C ARG A 85 4.08 -4.58 -11.59
N ALA A 86 4.50 -4.07 -10.44
CA ALA A 86 5.66 -3.18 -10.33
C ALA A 86 7.00 -3.89 -10.58
N GLY A 87 7.01 -5.23 -10.56
CA GLY A 87 8.20 -6.06 -10.76
C GLY A 87 8.85 -6.55 -9.47
N ASP A 88 8.16 -6.37 -8.34
CA ASP A 88 8.63 -6.74 -7.00
C ASP A 88 8.54 -8.25 -6.76
N ARG A 89 9.12 -8.67 -5.63
CA ARG A 89 9.05 -10.05 -5.14
C ARG A 89 8.19 -10.12 -3.89
N VAL A 90 7.19 -10.99 -3.90
CA VAL A 90 6.13 -11.00 -2.87
C VAL A 90 6.02 -12.37 -2.20
N VAL A 91 6.02 -12.38 -0.88
CA VAL A 91 5.55 -13.50 -0.07
C VAL A 91 4.08 -13.26 0.26
N VAL A 92 3.23 -14.18 -0.21
CA VAL A 92 1.81 -14.25 0.16
C VAL A 92 1.60 -15.31 1.22
N THR A 93 0.63 -15.09 2.11
CA THR A 93 0.42 -15.98 3.25
C THR A 93 -1.06 -16.22 3.55
N SER A 94 -1.30 -17.39 4.14
CA SER A 94 -2.54 -17.76 4.82
C SER A 94 -2.24 -18.80 5.88
N ARG A 95 -3.21 -19.09 6.75
CA ARG A 95 -3.06 -20.14 7.78
C ARG A 95 -2.74 -21.51 7.17
N SER A 96 -3.40 -21.85 6.06
CA SER A 96 -3.11 -23.06 5.28
C SER A 96 -2.00 -22.79 4.26
N LEU A 97 -1.05 -23.72 4.14
CA LEU A 97 -0.02 -23.67 3.09
C LEU A 97 -0.66 -23.82 1.70
N ALA A 98 -1.64 -24.71 1.57
CA ALA A 98 -2.31 -24.98 0.31
C ALA A 98 -3.01 -23.72 -0.24
N ASP A 99 -3.69 -22.97 0.62
CA ASP A 99 -4.35 -21.72 0.24
C ASP A 99 -3.34 -20.65 -0.19
N ALA A 100 -2.19 -20.56 0.48
CA ALA A 100 -1.14 -19.60 0.15
C ALA A 100 -0.52 -19.92 -1.19
N GLN A 101 -0.24 -21.21 -1.45
CA GLN A 101 0.29 -21.68 -2.71
C GLN A 101 -0.72 -21.52 -3.86
N ALA A 102 -2.00 -21.80 -3.61
CA ALA A 102 -3.06 -21.55 -4.59
C ALA A 102 -3.18 -20.07 -4.93
N ALA A 103 -3.08 -19.17 -3.95
CA ALA A 103 -3.09 -17.73 -4.20
C ALA A 103 -1.88 -17.26 -5.02
N ALA A 104 -0.68 -17.76 -4.69
CA ALA A 104 0.54 -17.50 -5.45
C ALA A 104 0.41 -17.99 -6.90
N ALA A 105 -0.07 -19.22 -7.11
CA ALA A 105 -0.29 -19.79 -8.44
C ALA A 105 -1.33 -19.00 -9.24
N ALA A 106 -2.41 -18.54 -8.60
CA ALA A 106 -3.40 -17.69 -9.24
C ALA A 106 -2.80 -16.35 -9.71
N LEU A 107 -1.96 -15.70 -8.88
CA LEU A 107 -1.26 -14.47 -9.26
C LEU A 107 -0.31 -14.70 -10.45
N VAL A 108 0.43 -15.82 -10.46
CA VAL A 108 1.25 -16.19 -11.63
C VAL A 108 0.38 -16.39 -12.88
N GLY A 109 -0.76 -17.07 -12.75
CA GLY A 109 -1.70 -17.30 -13.84
C GLY A 109 -2.32 -16.02 -14.43
N GLU A 110 -2.36 -14.93 -13.66
CA GLU A 110 -2.79 -13.61 -14.13
C GLU A 110 -1.72 -12.87 -14.95
N GLY A 111 -0.53 -13.47 -15.13
CA GLY A 111 0.57 -12.87 -15.88
C GLY A 111 1.27 -11.71 -15.16
N VAL A 112 1.10 -11.59 -13.84
CA VAL A 112 1.81 -10.62 -13.01
C VAL A 112 3.07 -11.25 -12.40
N GLY A 113 4.15 -10.47 -12.30
CA GLY A 113 5.46 -10.94 -11.85
C GLY A 113 6.38 -11.31 -13.03
N GLY A 114 7.28 -10.39 -13.39
CA GLY A 114 8.16 -10.51 -14.57
C GLY A 114 9.36 -11.45 -14.42
N ALA A 115 9.55 -12.06 -13.24
CA ALA A 115 10.69 -12.94 -12.94
C ALA A 115 10.22 -14.29 -12.37
N PRO A 116 10.96 -15.39 -12.65
CA PRO A 116 10.75 -16.67 -11.96
C PRO A 116 10.80 -16.48 -10.44
N ARG A 117 9.87 -17.09 -9.70
CA ARG A 117 9.77 -16.99 -8.23
C ARG A 117 9.57 -15.55 -7.71
N SER A 118 8.93 -14.70 -8.51
CA SER A 118 8.46 -13.38 -8.07
C SER A 118 7.40 -13.47 -6.98
N VAL A 119 6.65 -14.57 -6.87
CA VAL A 119 5.68 -14.80 -5.79
C VAL A 119 5.90 -16.16 -5.11
N ILE A 120 5.81 -16.18 -3.77
CA ILE A 120 5.96 -17.38 -2.94
C ILE A 120 4.79 -17.45 -1.95
N GLY A 121 4.13 -18.61 -1.88
CA GLY A 121 3.09 -18.88 -0.87
C GLY A 121 3.65 -19.58 0.36
N LEU A 122 3.46 -18.99 1.55
CA LEU A 122 3.89 -19.56 2.84
C LEU A 122 2.72 -19.66 3.83
N ALA A 123 2.73 -20.68 4.68
CA ALA A 123 1.79 -20.77 5.78
C ALA A 123 2.16 -19.80 6.91
N CYS A 124 1.18 -19.08 7.44
CA CYS A 124 1.34 -18.29 8.65
C CYS A 124 0.00 -18.13 9.38
N ASP A 125 -0.08 -18.60 10.63
CA ASP A 125 -1.07 -18.13 11.58
C ASP A 125 -0.49 -16.96 12.37
N VAL A 126 -0.96 -15.74 12.08
CA VAL A 126 -0.45 -14.53 12.72
C VAL A 126 -0.67 -14.52 14.24
N GLY A 127 -1.68 -15.25 14.74
CA GLY A 127 -1.94 -15.36 16.17
C GLY A 127 -1.00 -16.32 16.91
N ASP A 128 -0.12 -17.03 16.19
CA ASP A 128 0.89 -17.93 16.77
C ASP A 128 2.30 -17.34 16.64
N ALA A 129 3.00 -17.18 17.76
CA ALA A 129 4.31 -16.54 17.77
C ALA A 129 5.37 -17.34 17.00
N GLY A 130 5.32 -18.68 17.10
CA GLY A 130 6.26 -19.55 16.39
C GLY A 130 6.09 -19.47 14.87
N SER A 131 4.84 -19.43 14.41
CA SER A 131 4.48 -19.29 13.01
C SER A 131 4.97 -17.97 12.42
N VAL A 132 4.90 -16.86 13.16
CA VAL A 132 5.38 -15.55 12.70
C VAL A 132 6.91 -15.49 12.62
N GLU A 133 7.61 -16.07 13.60
CA GLU A 133 9.09 -16.17 13.56
C GLU A 133 9.55 -17.06 12.38
N ALA A 134 8.87 -18.19 12.15
CA ALA A 134 9.14 -19.06 11.00
C ALA A 134 8.89 -18.35 9.66
N LEU A 135 7.82 -17.55 9.56
CA LEU A 135 7.56 -16.72 8.37
C LEU A 135 8.72 -15.74 8.12
N ALA A 136 9.23 -15.07 9.15
CA ALA A 136 10.32 -14.11 8.99
C ALA A 136 11.60 -14.78 8.48
N GLY A 137 12.00 -15.91 9.08
CA GLY A 137 13.16 -16.69 8.62
C GLY A 137 13.00 -17.17 7.17
N ALA A 138 11.83 -17.72 6.83
CA ALA A 138 11.53 -18.19 5.49
C ALA A 138 11.51 -17.04 4.46
N ALA A 139 10.88 -15.90 4.78
CA ALA A 139 10.83 -14.74 3.89
C ALA A 139 12.23 -14.17 3.64
N MET A 140 13.04 -14.00 4.68
CA MET A 140 14.43 -13.55 4.57
C MET A 140 15.25 -14.47 3.66
N HIS A 141 15.13 -15.79 3.83
CA HIS A 141 15.82 -16.76 2.99
C HIS A 141 15.34 -16.74 1.53
N GLN A 142 14.02 -16.77 1.31
CA GLN A 142 13.44 -16.89 -0.02
C GLN A 142 13.61 -15.59 -0.83
N LEU A 143 13.46 -14.43 -0.20
CA LEU A 143 13.57 -13.12 -0.84
C LEU A 143 15.01 -12.56 -0.83
N GLY A 144 15.90 -13.11 -0.01
CA GLY A 144 17.26 -12.57 0.20
C GLY A 144 17.28 -11.30 1.05
N GLY A 145 16.25 -11.11 1.88
CA GLY A 145 15.95 -9.93 2.70
C GLY A 145 14.54 -9.39 2.47
N VAL A 146 14.11 -8.43 3.28
CA VAL A 146 12.77 -7.84 3.22
C VAL A 146 12.88 -6.32 3.24
N ASP A 147 12.16 -5.64 2.35
CA ASP A 147 12.10 -4.17 2.32
C ASP A 147 10.80 -3.67 2.96
N VAL A 148 9.71 -4.41 2.73
CA VAL A 148 8.36 -4.04 3.15
C VAL A 148 7.68 -5.22 3.82
N TRP A 149 7.11 -4.99 5.00
CA TRP A 149 6.28 -5.96 5.72
C TRP A 149 4.90 -5.37 6.00
N ILE A 150 3.85 -5.99 5.45
CA ILE A 150 2.47 -5.53 5.58
C ILE A 150 1.67 -6.50 6.46
N ASN A 151 1.32 -6.03 7.65
CA ASN A 151 0.42 -6.71 8.59
C ASN A 151 -1.04 -6.47 8.15
N ASN A 152 -1.49 -7.27 7.19
CA ASN A 152 -2.82 -7.17 6.58
C ASN A 152 -3.83 -8.19 7.11
N ALA A 153 -3.40 -9.31 7.70
CA ALA A 153 -4.31 -10.32 8.21
C ALA A 153 -5.35 -9.73 9.18
N GLY A 154 -6.63 -10.01 8.93
CA GLY A 154 -7.72 -9.50 9.75
C GLY A 154 -9.07 -10.17 9.47
N THR A 155 -9.97 -10.06 10.44
CA THR A 155 -11.37 -10.51 10.35
C THR A 155 -12.29 -9.52 11.05
N SER A 156 -13.49 -9.29 10.51
CA SER A 156 -14.49 -8.41 11.12
C SER A 156 -15.31 -9.09 12.22
N GLY A 157 -15.37 -10.43 12.22
CA GLY A 157 -16.27 -11.19 13.09
C GLY A 157 -17.75 -11.13 12.68
N GLY A 158 -18.06 -10.44 11.57
CA GLY A 158 -19.43 -10.23 11.11
C GLY A 158 -20.17 -9.12 11.86
N PHE A 159 -21.21 -8.56 11.23
CA PHE A 159 -22.08 -7.57 11.86
C PHE A 159 -22.96 -8.21 12.93
N GLN A 160 -22.80 -7.78 14.18
CA GLN A 160 -23.61 -8.27 15.30
C GLN A 160 -23.60 -7.30 16.48
N MET A 161 -24.72 -7.19 17.20
CA MET A 161 -24.75 -6.42 18.45
C MET A 161 -23.80 -7.02 19.47
N PHE A 162 -23.07 -6.18 20.21
CA PHE A 162 -22.00 -6.63 21.10
C PHE A 162 -22.46 -7.70 22.11
N LYS A 163 -23.65 -7.52 22.71
CA LYS A 163 -24.22 -8.46 23.69
C LYS A 163 -24.59 -9.84 23.11
N GLU A 164 -24.64 -9.96 21.79
CA GLU A 164 -25.01 -11.19 21.08
C GLU A 164 -23.78 -11.89 20.48
N GLN A 165 -22.61 -11.25 20.48
CA GLN A 165 -21.38 -11.86 19.95
C GLN A 165 -20.98 -13.07 20.81
N SER A 166 -20.61 -14.17 20.16
CA SER A 166 -20.08 -15.34 20.85
C SER A 166 -18.64 -15.08 21.32
N LEU A 167 -18.21 -15.79 22.37
CA LEU A 167 -16.85 -15.68 22.88
C LEU A 167 -15.83 -16.10 21.81
N GLU A 168 -16.12 -17.13 21.04
CA GLU A 168 -15.26 -17.65 19.97
C GLU A 168 -15.04 -16.63 18.87
N VAL A 169 -16.10 -15.87 18.50
CA VAL A 169 -15.98 -14.77 17.53
C VAL A 169 -15.11 -13.65 18.10
N MET A 170 -15.35 -13.25 19.36
CA MET A 170 -14.56 -12.22 20.02
C MET A 170 -13.08 -12.59 20.10
N GLU A 171 -12.78 -13.80 20.56
CA GLU A 171 -11.42 -14.34 20.65
C GLU A 171 -10.76 -14.40 19.27
N SER A 172 -11.46 -14.88 18.24
CA SER A 172 -10.94 -14.96 16.88
C SER A 172 -10.57 -13.59 16.32
N VAL A 173 -11.43 -12.57 16.55
CA VAL A 173 -11.17 -11.18 16.13
C VAL A 173 -9.98 -10.60 16.87
N VAL A 174 -9.92 -10.72 18.20
CA VAL A 174 -8.81 -10.21 19.01
C VAL A 174 -7.51 -10.91 18.67
N ARG A 175 -7.52 -12.24 18.58
CA ARG A 175 -6.34 -13.06 18.25
C ARG A 175 -5.76 -12.71 16.90
N THR A 176 -6.60 -12.55 15.88
CA THR A 176 -6.13 -12.24 14.52
C THR A 176 -5.71 -10.78 14.40
N ASN A 177 -6.59 -9.85 14.79
CA ASN A 177 -6.41 -8.43 14.45
C ASN A 177 -5.44 -7.72 15.38
N LEU A 178 -5.49 -8.02 16.69
CA LEU A 178 -4.68 -7.34 17.69
C LEU A 178 -3.45 -8.15 18.04
N VAL A 179 -3.61 -9.37 18.56
CA VAL A 179 -2.47 -10.23 18.93
C VAL A 179 -1.61 -10.51 17.71
N GLY A 180 -2.22 -10.87 16.58
CA GLY A 180 -1.49 -11.09 15.34
C GLY A 180 -0.72 -9.87 14.84
N CYS A 181 -1.34 -8.69 14.87
CA CYS A 181 -0.65 -7.45 14.51
C CYS A 181 0.53 -7.14 15.46
N LEU A 182 0.36 -7.34 16.77
CA LEU A 182 1.43 -7.17 17.75
C LEU A 182 2.61 -8.10 17.49
N LEU A 183 2.33 -9.39 17.29
CA LEU A 183 3.35 -10.41 17.03
C LEU A 183 4.10 -10.12 15.73
N CYS A 184 3.37 -9.88 14.63
CA CYS A 184 4.00 -9.58 13.34
C CYS A 184 4.77 -8.26 13.37
N THR A 185 4.25 -7.20 14.00
CA THR A 185 4.97 -5.93 14.15
C THR A 185 6.27 -6.14 14.90
N ARG A 186 6.24 -6.85 16.04
CA ARG A 186 7.44 -7.12 16.84
C ARG A 186 8.50 -7.87 16.03
N VAL A 187 8.12 -8.93 15.34
CA VAL A 187 9.04 -9.75 14.54
C VAL A 187 9.57 -8.94 13.37
N ALA A 188 8.69 -8.30 12.59
CA ALA A 188 9.08 -7.50 11.43
C ALA A 188 10.07 -6.39 11.81
N LEU A 189 9.81 -5.65 12.90
CA LEU A 189 10.72 -4.59 13.34
C LEU A 189 12.10 -5.11 13.78
N ARG A 190 12.16 -6.29 14.40
CA ARG A 190 13.44 -6.95 14.74
C ARG A 190 14.16 -7.41 13.49
N THR A 191 13.46 -8.10 12.59
CA THR A 191 14.01 -8.58 11.33
C THR A 191 14.54 -7.42 10.50
N LEU A 192 13.70 -6.44 10.20
CA LEU A 192 14.06 -5.29 9.37
C LEU A 192 15.15 -4.42 10.01
N GLY A 193 15.09 -4.20 11.32
CA GLY A 193 16.09 -3.40 12.05
C GLY A 193 17.44 -4.11 12.23
N SER A 194 17.52 -5.42 11.99
CA SER A 194 18.79 -6.15 11.94
C SER A 194 19.45 -6.11 10.56
N GLN A 195 18.72 -5.69 9.52
CA GLN A 195 19.25 -5.55 8.18
C GLN A 195 19.99 -4.21 8.03
N PRO A 196 21.13 -4.16 7.31
CA PRO A 196 21.81 -2.90 7.02
C PRO A 196 20.94 -1.90 6.25
N THR A 197 20.02 -2.41 5.43
CA THR A 197 19.09 -1.62 4.61
C THR A 197 17.90 -1.08 5.41
N GLY A 198 17.66 -1.56 6.63
CA GLY A 198 16.42 -1.26 7.35
C GLY A 198 15.19 -1.82 6.63
N GLY A 199 14.09 -1.05 6.64
CA GLY A 199 12.88 -1.32 5.88
C GLY A 199 11.62 -0.75 6.54
N HIS A 200 10.44 -1.06 5.99
CA HIS A 200 9.17 -0.46 6.39
C HIS A 200 8.16 -1.52 6.84
N VAL A 201 7.55 -1.31 8.01
CA VAL A 201 6.44 -2.11 8.52
C VAL A 201 5.15 -1.31 8.42
N PHE A 202 4.11 -1.91 7.85
CA PHE A 202 2.79 -1.32 7.69
C PHE A 202 1.74 -2.14 8.41
N ASN A 203 0.98 -1.52 9.30
CA ASN A 203 -0.19 -2.13 9.93
C ASN A 203 -1.46 -1.67 9.25
N MET A 204 -2.31 -2.61 8.81
CA MET A 204 -3.61 -2.25 8.24
C MET A 204 -4.57 -1.85 9.36
N ASP A 205 -4.95 -0.58 9.39
CA ASP A 205 -5.98 -0.06 10.30
C ASP A 205 -7.39 -0.27 9.72
N GLY A 206 -8.40 0.37 10.30
CA GLY A 206 -9.76 0.33 9.77
C GLY A 206 -10.73 1.11 10.65
N ALA A 207 -12.03 0.90 10.44
CA ALA A 207 -13.07 1.52 11.26
C ALA A 207 -12.81 1.31 12.76
N GLY A 208 -12.84 2.40 13.53
CA GLY A 208 -12.50 2.43 14.96
C GLY A 208 -11.08 2.91 15.28
N ALA A 209 -10.15 2.93 14.31
CA ALA A 209 -8.76 3.36 14.55
C ALA A 209 -8.65 4.80 15.09
N GLY A 210 -9.52 5.71 14.64
CA GLY A 210 -9.59 7.09 15.14
C GLY A 210 -10.35 7.27 16.46
N GLY A 211 -10.71 6.19 17.16
CA GLY A 211 -11.46 6.23 18.43
C GLY A 211 -12.98 6.45 18.29
N GLY A 212 -13.50 6.52 17.07
CA GLY A 212 -14.93 6.63 16.82
C GLY A 212 -15.71 5.34 17.13
N PRO A 213 -17.00 5.43 17.50
CA PRO A 213 -17.83 4.27 17.81
C PRO A 213 -18.06 3.39 16.57
N THR A 214 -18.17 2.08 16.78
CA THR A 214 -18.39 1.07 15.73
C THR A 214 -19.54 0.12 16.08
N PRO A 215 -20.80 0.60 16.10
CA PRO A 215 -21.96 -0.24 16.40
C PRO A 215 -22.03 -1.44 15.44
N GLY A 216 -22.30 -2.64 15.96
CA GLY A 216 -22.30 -3.88 15.18
C GLY A 216 -20.92 -4.49 14.93
N PHE A 217 -19.83 -3.76 15.25
CA PHE A 217 -18.44 -4.19 15.07
C PHE A 217 -17.57 -3.86 16.29
N ALA A 218 -18.15 -3.77 17.49
CA ALA A 218 -17.50 -3.23 18.67
C ALA A 218 -16.14 -3.90 18.96
N THR A 219 -16.07 -5.24 18.93
CA THR A 219 -14.82 -5.98 19.13
C THR A 219 -13.79 -5.66 18.03
N TYR A 220 -14.21 -5.61 16.77
CA TYR A 220 -13.34 -5.22 15.65
C TYR A 220 -12.80 -3.80 15.83
N GLY A 221 -13.68 -2.82 16.08
CA GLY A 221 -13.29 -1.43 16.26
C GLY A 221 -12.32 -1.24 17.44
N ALA A 222 -12.55 -1.96 18.55
CA ALA A 222 -11.62 -1.98 19.68
C ALA A 222 -10.22 -2.49 19.27
N THR A 223 -10.14 -3.56 18.46
CA THR A 223 -8.84 -4.02 17.95
C THR A 223 -8.15 -2.99 17.06
N LYS A 224 -8.89 -2.26 16.21
CA LYS A 224 -8.33 -1.23 15.32
C LYS A 224 -7.87 0.01 16.08
N ALA A 225 -8.56 0.41 17.15
CA ALA A 225 -8.08 1.45 18.07
C ALA A 225 -6.76 1.04 18.75
N GLY A 226 -6.62 -0.23 19.13
CA GLY A 226 -5.38 -0.77 19.69
C GLY A 226 -4.19 -0.70 18.73
N ILE A 227 -4.40 -0.91 17.43
CA ILE A 227 -3.35 -0.77 16.40
C ILE A 227 -2.87 0.68 16.26
N ALA A 228 -3.79 1.66 16.31
CA ALA A 228 -3.42 3.08 16.28
C ALA A 228 -2.57 3.46 17.49
N GLN A 229 -2.97 3.02 18.69
CA GLN A 229 -2.22 3.26 19.92
C GLN A 229 -0.82 2.61 19.86
N LEU A 230 -0.72 1.37 19.35
CA LEU A 230 0.55 0.66 19.19
C LEU A 230 1.55 1.47 18.35
N LEU A 231 1.11 2.02 17.23
CA LEU A 231 1.95 2.85 16.36
C LEU A 231 2.51 4.04 17.15
N GLU A 232 1.65 4.79 17.84
CA GLU A 232 2.08 5.98 18.60
C GLU A 232 3.10 5.62 19.68
N SER A 233 2.86 4.54 20.43
CA SER A 233 3.79 4.06 21.46
C SER A 233 5.15 3.70 20.87
N VAL A 234 5.18 2.83 19.86
CA VAL A 234 6.44 2.33 19.29
C VAL A 234 7.23 3.43 18.59
N VAL A 235 6.56 4.36 17.91
CA VAL A 235 7.23 5.52 17.27
C VAL A 235 7.86 6.43 18.34
N ARG A 236 7.16 6.70 19.45
CA ARG A 236 7.71 7.53 20.54
C ARG A 236 8.87 6.85 21.28
N GLU A 237 8.80 5.54 21.50
CA GLU A 237 9.91 4.76 22.08
C GLU A 237 11.20 4.88 21.26
N ARG A 238 11.07 5.06 19.95
CA ARG A 238 12.19 5.18 19.02
C ARG A 238 12.72 6.60 18.90
N ALA A 239 11.84 7.60 18.94
CA ALA A 239 12.25 9.00 18.96
C ALA A 239 13.17 9.31 20.16
N GLY A 240 12.93 8.70 21.32
CA GLY A 240 13.80 8.82 22.49
C GLY A 240 15.17 8.13 22.37
N LYS A 241 15.36 7.24 21.39
CA LYS A 241 16.60 6.46 21.16
C LYS A 241 17.44 6.98 19.98
N ALA A 242 17.02 8.06 19.34
CA ALA A 242 17.65 8.63 18.14
C ALA A 242 19.02 9.31 18.40
N SER A 243 19.58 9.24 19.61
CA SER A 243 20.84 9.89 19.97
C SER A 243 22.10 9.01 19.82
N GLY A 244 22.09 7.95 18.98
CA GLY A 244 23.32 7.13 18.87
C GLY A 244 23.39 5.97 17.88
N ARG A 245 22.54 5.87 16.85
CA ARG A 245 22.68 4.83 15.81
C ARG A 245 22.46 5.42 14.41
N GLU A 246 23.55 5.79 13.76
CA GLU A 246 23.61 6.02 12.32
C GLU A 246 23.69 4.66 11.61
N GLY A 247 22.55 4.08 11.23
CA GLY A 247 22.48 2.85 10.43
C GLY A 247 21.14 2.11 10.50
N GLY A 248 20.47 1.97 9.35
CA GLY A 248 19.46 0.94 9.03
C GLY A 248 18.27 0.75 9.98
N GLY A 249 17.57 1.81 10.37
CA GLY A 249 16.36 1.67 11.21
C GLY A 249 15.15 1.16 10.43
N ALA A 250 14.41 0.19 10.98
CA ALA A 250 13.09 -0.16 10.46
C ALA A 250 12.06 0.93 10.82
N ALA A 251 11.25 1.41 9.89
CA ALA A 251 10.16 2.35 10.14
C ALA A 251 8.83 1.60 10.38
N LEU A 252 7.92 2.19 11.16
CA LEU A 252 6.59 1.65 11.42
C LEU A 252 5.53 2.67 11.01
N HIS A 253 4.49 2.21 10.31
CA HIS A 253 3.43 3.02 9.74
C HIS A 253 2.08 2.31 9.89
N ASN A 254 0.99 3.05 9.82
CA ASN A 254 -0.35 2.50 9.61
C ASN A 254 -0.84 2.83 8.19
N LEU A 255 -1.61 1.91 7.61
CA LEU A 255 -2.31 2.11 6.33
C LEU A 255 -3.80 1.96 6.57
N SER A 256 -4.56 2.97 6.15
CA SER A 256 -6.01 2.91 6.10
C SER A 256 -6.47 2.65 4.68
N PRO A 257 -7.09 1.50 4.39
CA PRO A 257 -7.58 1.20 3.04
C PRO A 257 -8.90 1.89 2.72
N GLY A 258 -9.50 2.62 3.67
CA GLY A 258 -10.90 3.07 3.55
C GLY A 258 -11.88 1.89 3.54
N MET A 259 -13.11 2.11 3.06
CA MET A 259 -14.04 1.01 2.81
C MET A 259 -13.70 0.36 1.46
N ALA A 260 -13.18 -0.87 1.50
CA ALA A 260 -12.90 -1.65 0.30
C ALA A 260 -13.82 -2.87 0.21
N LEU A 261 -14.33 -3.14 -0.99
CA LEU A 261 -15.26 -4.24 -1.22
C LEU A 261 -14.54 -5.59 -1.09
N THR A 262 -14.51 -6.14 0.12
CA THR A 262 -13.88 -7.42 0.44
C THR A 262 -14.84 -8.31 1.19
N ASP A 263 -14.58 -9.62 1.19
CA ASP A 263 -15.29 -10.57 2.07
C ASP A 263 -15.31 -10.11 3.55
N LEU A 264 -14.29 -9.38 4.00
CA LEU A 264 -14.22 -8.83 5.36
C LEU A 264 -15.34 -7.81 5.59
N LEU A 265 -15.59 -6.94 4.62
CA LEU A 265 -16.67 -5.94 4.65
C LEU A 265 -18.04 -6.60 4.43
N LEU A 266 -18.12 -7.63 3.57
CA LEU A 266 -19.37 -8.29 3.21
C LEU A 266 -19.80 -9.38 4.20
N ALA A 267 -18.94 -9.74 5.17
CA ALA A 267 -19.24 -10.73 6.20
C ALA A 267 -20.42 -10.28 7.08
N GLY A 268 -21.55 -10.99 7.01
CA GLY A 268 -22.77 -10.66 7.74
C GLY A 268 -23.62 -9.53 7.14
N ALA A 269 -23.25 -8.99 5.97
CA ALA A 269 -24.01 -7.92 5.32
C ALA A 269 -25.31 -8.46 4.69
N THR A 270 -26.43 -7.75 4.91
CA THR A 270 -27.72 -8.04 4.23
C THR A 270 -27.63 -7.70 2.73
N PRO A 271 -28.51 -8.24 1.86
CA PRO A 271 -28.51 -7.91 0.43
C PRO A 271 -28.59 -6.39 0.16
N GLY A 272 -29.36 -5.63 0.95
CA GLY A 272 -29.43 -4.17 0.83
C GLY A 272 -28.14 -3.45 1.25
N THR A 273 -27.47 -3.95 2.30
CA THR A 273 -26.17 -3.41 2.74
C THR A 273 -25.05 -3.73 1.73
N LYS A 274 -25.08 -4.92 1.11
CA LYS A 274 -24.15 -5.30 0.03
C LYS A 274 -24.28 -4.38 -1.20
N ALA A 275 -25.50 -3.99 -1.56
CA ALA A 275 -25.76 -3.05 -2.65
C ALA A 275 -25.21 -1.64 -2.33
N ALA A 276 -25.35 -1.18 -1.08
CA ALA A 276 -24.77 0.10 -0.65
C ALA A 276 -23.23 0.07 -0.65
N PHE A 277 -22.61 -1.04 -0.24
CA PHE A 277 -21.16 -1.19 -0.29
C PHE A 277 -20.61 -1.27 -1.72
N ASN A 278 -21.34 -1.83 -2.68
CA ASN A 278 -20.97 -1.78 -4.10
C ASN A 278 -20.88 -0.35 -4.67
N VAL A 279 -21.57 0.62 -4.05
CA VAL A 279 -21.57 2.03 -4.48
C VAL A 279 -20.56 2.86 -3.69
N LEU A 280 -20.37 2.56 -2.40
CA LEU A 280 -19.55 3.37 -1.49
C LEU A 280 -18.11 2.88 -1.32
N CYS A 281 -17.82 1.64 -1.73
CA CYS A 281 -16.52 1.04 -1.49
C CYS A 281 -15.66 1.06 -2.73
N GLU A 282 -14.41 1.43 -2.52
CA GLU A 282 -13.40 1.37 -3.55
C GLU A 282 -13.02 -0.09 -3.83
N GLN A 283 -12.67 -0.43 -5.07
CA GLN A 283 -12.21 -1.79 -5.38
C GLN A 283 -10.86 -2.04 -4.70
N PRO A 284 -10.61 -3.25 -4.14
CA PRO A 284 -9.34 -3.60 -3.52
C PRO A 284 -8.13 -3.30 -4.39
N GLU A 285 -8.26 -3.41 -5.71
CA GLU A 285 -7.24 -3.12 -6.71
C GLU A 285 -6.89 -1.63 -6.76
N THR A 286 -7.88 -0.73 -6.71
CA THR A 286 -7.63 0.73 -6.71
C THR A 286 -6.92 1.16 -5.42
N VAL A 287 -7.36 0.61 -4.27
CA VAL A 287 -6.73 0.85 -2.97
C VAL A 287 -5.31 0.31 -2.97
N ALA A 288 -5.12 -0.91 -3.48
CA ALA A 288 -3.81 -1.53 -3.59
C ALA A 288 -2.85 -0.73 -4.49
N ALA A 289 -3.33 -0.23 -5.63
CA ALA A 289 -2.50 0.56 -6.54
C ALA A 289 -2.02 1.85 -5.85
N HIS A 290 -2.91 2.55 -5.13
CA HIS A 290 -2.52 3.74 -4.39
C HIS A 290 -1.50 3.43 -3.28
N LEU A 291 -1.74 2.37 -2.50
CA LEU A 291 -0.88 1.99 -1.38
C LEU A 291 0.48 1.45 -1.84
N ALA A 292 0.54 0.67 -2.92
CA ALA A 292 1.80 0.17 -3.48
C ALA A 292 2.63 1.31 -4.08
N HIS A 293 2.01 2.20 -4.86
CA HIS A 293 2.70 3.37 -5.42
C HIS A 293 3.26 4.30 -4.33
N ALA A 294 2.56 4.49 -3.21
CA ALA A 294 3.07 5.26 -2.08
C ALA A 294 4.33 4.64 -1.46
N GLN A 295 4.49 3.31 -1.56
CA GLN A 295 5.61 2.59 -0.97
C GLN A 295 6.87 2.61 -1.82
N HIS A 296 6.76 2.63 -3.15
CA HIS A 296 7.91 2.83 -4.05
C HIS A 296 8.52 4.25 -4.00
N GLY A 297 7.85 5.19 -3.34
CA GLY A 297 8.27 6.60 -3.25
C GLY A 297 8.98 6.99 -1.95
N MET A 298 9.14 6.09 -0.98
CA MET A 298 9.85 6.33 0.28
C MET A 298 11.31 5.88 0.20
#